data_AF-A0A945N9V4-F1
#
_entry.id   AF-A0A945N9V4-F1
#
_cell.length_a   1.000
_cell.length_b   1.000
_cell.length_c   1.000
_cell.angle_alpha   90.00
_cell.angle_beta   90.00
_cell.angle_gamma   90.00
#
_symmetry.space_group_name_H-M   'P 1'
#
loop_
_entity.id
_entity.type
_entity.pdbx_description
1 polymer ?
#
loop_
_entity_poly.entity_id
_entity_poly.type
_entity_poly.pdbx_seq_one_letter_code
_entity_poly.pdbx_strand_id
1 'polypeptide(L)'
;VATLRQVAGAETLGIAYSIEQAQLVQTMTQLDQREQNGYAQQSISLTLDTGQVIQAMTYIAQPGNPWDLGSPSETLLAAQIQAACGPSGTNLAYFQRLHWASQCLNEADDHLEGIALALERLGSPEPPRRALIRLQIEKALVPWHPLMR
;
A
#
# COMPACT_ATOMS: atom_id res chain seq x y z
N VAL A 1 -4.78 -7.26 2.76
CA VAL A 1 -4.17 -5.94 2.46
C VAL A 1 -2.90 -5.78 3.29
N ALA A 2 -2.00 -4.88 2.92
CA ALA A 2 -0.71 -4.70 3.60
C ALA A 2 -0.83 -3.94 4.93
N THR A 3 0.10 -4.19 5.86
CA THR A 3 0.29 -3.42 7.10
C THR A 3 1.78 -3.37 7.43
N LEU A 4 2.21 -2.37 8.20
CA LEU A 4 3.59 -2.24 8.65
C LEU A 4 3.82 -2.98 9.97
N ARG A 5 5.01 -3.54 10.15
CA ARG A 5 5.50 -4.12 11.41
C ARG A 5 6.84 -3.51 11.79
N GLN A 6 7.07 -3.32 13.09
CA GLN A 6 8.39 -2.91 13.58
C GLN A 6 9.38 -4.07 13.46
N VAL A 7 10.38 -3.89 12.60
CA VAL A 7 11.52 -4.79 12.44
C VAL A 7 12.78 -3.93 12.47
N ALA A 8 13.72 -4.27 13.36
CA ALA A 8 14.94 -3.49 13.52
C ALA A 8 15.78 -3.50 12.23
N GLY A 9 16.14 -2.32 11.73
CA GLY A 9 16.93 -2.16 10.51
C GLY A 9 16.16 -2.42 9.20
N ALA A 10 14.86 -2.67 9.26
CA ALA A 10 14.02 -2.76 8.07
C ALA A 10 13.57 -1.37 7.61
N GLU A 11 13.42 -1.22 6.31
CA GLU A 11 12.93 -0.01 5.65
C GLU A 11 11.70 -0.36 4.80
N THR A 12 10.90 0.65 4.50
CA THR A 12 9.77 0.53 3.57
C THR A 12 9.60 1.86 2.87
N LEU A 13 9.75 1.87 1.55
CA LEU A 13 9.50 3.06 0.75
C LEU A 13 7.99 3.26 0.55
N GLY A 14 7.63 4.52 0.43
CA GLY A 14 6.26 4.91 0.15
C GLY A 14 6.23 6.34 -0.36
N ILE A 15 5.02 6.90 -0.42
CA ILE A 15 4.81 8.28 -0.85
C ILE A 15 4.18 9.04 0.31
N ALA A 16 4.82 10.15 0.69
CA ALA A 16 4.24 11.12 1.61
C ALA A 16 3.40 12.13 0.83
N TYR A 17 2.13 12.29 1.22
CA TYR A 17 1.23 13.28 0.63
C TYR A 17 1.08 14.48 1.56
N SER A 18 1.25 15.69 1.01
CA SER A 18 0.90 16.92 1.73
C SER A 18 -0.56 17.25 1.49
N ILE A 19 -1.32 17.47 2.58
CA ILE A 19 -2.72 17.85 2.52
C ILE A 19 -2.81 19.37 2.69
N GLU A 20 -3.53 20.04 1.79
CA GLU A 20 -3.78 21.48 1.92
C GLU A 20 -4.63 21.78 3.16
N GLN A 21 -4.29 22.86 3.88
CA GLN A 21 -4.96 23.24 5.13
C GLN A 21 -6.48 23.33 4.99
N ALA A 22 -6.96 23.84 3.84
CA ALA A 22 -8.38 24.00 3.55
C ALA A 22 -9.13 22.65 3.42
N GLN A 23 -8.44 21.57 3.07
CA GLN A 23 -9.01 20.24 2.86
C GLN A 23 -8.76 19.30 4.03
N LEU A 24 -7.87 19.67 4.97
CA LEU A 24 -7.38 18.82 6.04
C LEU A 24 -8.50 18.06 6.79
N VAL A 25 -9.51 18.77 7.28
CA VAL A 25 -10.61 18.17 8.05
C VAL A 25 -11.39 17.14 7.22
N GLN A 26 -11.69 17.47 5.97
CA GLN A 26 -12.45 16.60 5.08
C GLN A 26 -11.62 15.36 4.70
N THR A 27 -10.36 15.54 4.30
CA THR A 27 -9.47 14.45 3.93
C THR A 27 -9.22 13.51 5.11
N MET A 28 -8.95 14.04 6.30
CA MET A 28 -8.77 13.23 7.51
C MET A 28 -10.02 12.43 7.85
N THR A 29 -11.21 13.06 7.80
CA THR A 29 -12.48 12.35 8.04
C THR A 29 -12.69 11.18 7.07
N GLN A 30 -12.34 11.36 5.79
CA GLN A 30 -12.45 10.30 4.78
C GLN A 30 -11.43 9.18 5.02
N LEU A 31 -10.20 9.52 5.41
CA LEU A 31 -9.17 8.54 5.75
C LEU A 31 -9.58 7.73 6.98
N ASP A 32 -10.04 8.39 8.05
CA ASP A 32 -10.51 7.73 9.27
C ASP A 32 -11.66 6.76 8.98
N GLN A 33 -12.56 7.11 8.05
CA GLN A 33 -13.65 6.21 7.62
C GLN A 33 -13.17 5.01 6.82
N ARG A 34 -12.15 5.19 5.99
CA ARG A 34 -11.61 4.11 5.17
C ARG A 34 -10.86 3.07 6.01
N GLU A 35 -10.21 3.50 7.08
CA GLU A 35 -9.28 2.67 7.88
C GLU A 35 -9.91 2.11 9.19
N GLN A 36 -11.25 2.11 9.31
CA GLN A 36 -11.98 1.71 10.53
C GLN A 36 -11.74 0.28 11.03
N ASN A 37 -11.16 -0.62 10.21
CA ASN A 37 -11.01 -2.05 10.50
C ASN A 37 -9.74 -2.36 11.33
N GLY A 38 -9.55 -1.66 12.44
CA GLY A 38 -8.46 -1.92 13.39
C GLY A 38 -7.11 -1.29 13.04
N TYR A 39 -7.09 -0.36 12.09
CA TYR A 39 -5.94 0.52 11.90
C TYR A 39 -6.05 1.73 12.82
N ALA A 40 -4.92 2.16 13.37
CA ALA A 40 -4.84 3.38 14.15
C ALA A 40 -3.82 4.33 13.53
N GLN A 41 -4.11 5.62 13.63
CA GLN A 41 -3.17 6.67 13.28
C GLN A 41 -1.91 6.57 14.15
N GLN A 42 -0.75 6.63 13.51
CA GLN A 42 0.57 6.66 14.12
C GLN A 42 1.35 7.86 13.58
N SER A 43 2.03 8.57 14.48
CA SER A 43 3.01 9.58 14.08
C SER A 43 4.33 8.89 13.76
N ILE A 44 4.91 9.21 12.61
CA ILE A 44 6.14 8.59 12.12
C ILE A 44 7.13 9.66 11.65
N SER A 45 8.41 9.33 11.73
CA SER A 45 9.46 10.09 11.06
C SER A 45 9.74 9.43 9.71
N LEU A 46 9.79 10.24 8.66
CA LEU A 46 10.09 9.81 7.29
C LEU A 46 11.37 10.46 6.82
N THR A 47 12.23 9.70 6.14
CA THR A 47 13.36 10.24 5.38
C THR A 47 12.93 10.38 3.92
N LEU A 48 12.96 11.59 3.39
CA LEU A 48 12.66 11.88 1.99
C LEU A 48 13.84 11.50 1.09
N ASP A 49 13.59 11.40 -0.22
CA ASP A 49 14.61 11.19 -1.25
C ASP A 49 15.69 12.29 -1.27
N THR A 50 15.36 13.49 -0.78
CA THR A 50 16.28 14.60 -0.55
C THR A 50 17.22 14.41 0.66
N GLY A 51 17.00 13.37 1.47
CA GLY A 51 17.68 13.15 2.76
C GLY A 51 17.08 13.95 3.92
N GLN A 52 16.06 14.77 3.68
CA GLN A 52 15.37 15.51 4.73
C GLN A 52 14.50 14.56 5.58
N VAL A 53 14.58 14.71 6.90
CA VAL A 53 13.67 14.01 7.83
C VAL A 53 12.47 14.91 8.15
N ILE A 54 11.27 14.38 7.98
CA ILE A 54 10.00 15.06 8.28
C ILE A 54 9.15 14.24 9.26
N GLN A 55 8.23 14.91 9.96
CA GLN A 55 7.17 14.24 10.71
C GLN A 55 5.94 14.07 9.82
N ALA A 56 5.34 12.89 9.86
CA ALA A 56 4.13 12.55 9.13
C ALA A 56 3.22 11.66 9.98
N MET A 57 2.07 11.30 9.42
CA MET A 57 1.19 10.31 9.99
C MET A 57 0.92 9.19 8.99
N THR A 58 0.65 8.00 9.51
CA THR A 58 0.18 6.86 8.73
C THR A 58 -0.81 6.03 9.54
N TYR A 59 -1.46 5.05 8.91
CA TYR A 59 -2.35 4.10 9.57
C TYR A 59 -1.67 2.73 9.65
N ILE A 60 -1.61 2.16 10.85
CA ILE A 60 -1.01 0.83 11.09
C ILE A 60 -2.02 -0.03 11.85
N ALA A 61 -2.19 -1.28 11.41
CA ALA A 61 -2.99 -2.26 12.14
C ALA A 61 -2.40 -2.48 13.54
N GLN A 62 -3.21 -2.28 14.58
CA GLN A 62 -2.74 -2.45 15.96
C GLN A 62 -2.51 -3.92 16.31
N PRO A 63 -1.58 -4.22 17.24
CA PRO A 63 -1.46 -5.56 17.81
C PRO A 63 -2.81 -6.06 18.33
N GLY A 64 -3.17 -7.31 18.00
CA GLY A 64 -4.46 -7.89 18.37
C GLY A 64 -5.62 -7.51 17.44
N ASN A 65 -5.35 -6.85 16.30
CA ASN A 65 -6.35 -6.71 15.25
C ASN A 65 -6.85 -8.12 14.82
N PRO A 66 -8.16 -8.44 14.93
CA PRO A 66 -8.68 -9.76 14.58
C PRO A 66 -8.49 -10.13 13.10
N TRP A 67 -8.18 -9.14 12.26
CA TRP A 67 -7.88 -9.32 10.84
C TRP A 67 -6.38 -9.49 10.56
N ASP A 68 -5.52 -9.45 11.58
CA ASP A 68 -4.08 -9.70 11.43
C ASP A 68 -3.83 -11.21 11.26
N LEU A 69 -3.35 -11.59 10.07
CA LEU A 69 -2.97 -12.96 9.74
C LEU A 69 -1.59 -13.36 10.29
N GLY A 70 -0.87 -12.44 10.91
CA GLY A 70 0.50 -12.66 11.39
C GLY A 70 1.50 -12.66 10.23
N SER A 71 2.36 -13.68 10.18
CA SER A 71 3.36 -13.87 9.12
C SER A 71 3.13 -15.19 8.39
N PRO A 72 2.01 -15.35 7.67
CA PRO A 72 1.75 -16.54 6.87
C PRO A 72 2.79 -16.68 5.75
N SER A 73 2.96 -17.91 5.25
CA SER A 73 3.83 -18.13 4.09
C SER A 73 3.29 -17.44 2.84
N GLU A 74 4.17 -17.09 1.92
CA GLU A 74 3.82 -16.45 0.64
C GLU A 74 2.81 -17.29 -0.17
N THR A 75 2.88 -18.62 -0.10
CA THR A 75 1.92 -19.51 -0.74
C THR A 75 0.52 -19.39 -0.15
N LEU A 76 0.40 -19.29 1.18
CA LEU A 76 -0.90 -19.10 1.84
C LEU A 76 -1.44 -17.70 1.55
N LEU A 77 -0.57 -16.67 1.53
CA LEU A 77 -0.95 -15.32 1.13
C LEU A 77 -1.44 -15.27 -0.30
N ALA A 78 -0.71 -15.88 -1.24
CA ALA A 78 -1.09 -15.92 -2.65
C ALA A 78 -2.47 -16.57 -2.86
N ALA A 79 -2.74 -17.71 -2.20
CA ALA A 79 -4.05 -18.35 -2.26
C ALA A 79 -5.16 -17.44 -1.72
N GLN A 80 -4.94 -16.78 -0.58
CA GLN A 80 -5.89 -15.84 0.00
C GLN A 80 -6.10 -14.61 -0.89
N ILE A 81 -5.03 -14.07 -1.49
CA ILE A 81 -5.07 -12.92 -2.40
C ILE A 81 -5.87 -13.26 -3.66
N GLN A 82 -5.65 -14.45 -4.22
CA GLN A 82 -6.36 -14.92 -5.42
C GLN A 82 -7.87 -15.08 -5.17
N ALA A 83 -8.27 -15.59 -4.00
CA ALA A 83 -9.67 -15.87 -3.68
C ALA A 83 -10.46 -14.67 -3.12
N ALA A 84 -9.80 -13.71 -2.47
CA ALA A 84 -10.48 -12.64 -1.75
C ALA A 84 -11.03 -11.52 -2.66
N CYS A 85 -12.26 -11.08 -2.37
CA CYS A 85 -12.92 -9.95 -3.03
C CYS A 85 -13.75 -9.16 -2.01
N GLY A 86 -13.73 -7.83 -2.12
CA GLY A 86 -14.50 -6.93 -1.27
C GLY A 86 -15.22 -5.84 -2.08
N PRO A 87 -15.86 -4.87 -1.40
CA PRO A 87 -16.59 -3.79 -2.06
C PRO A 87 -15.74 -2.96 -3.04
N SER A 88 -14.42 -2.91 -2.81
CA SER A 88 -13.45 -2.18 -3.64
C SER A 88 -12.84 -3.02 -4.78
N GLY A 89 -13.32 -4.26 -4.98
CA GLY A 89 -12.81 -5.19 -6.00
C GLY A 89 -11.99 -6.35 -5.43
N THR A 90 -11.27 -7.06 -6.30
CA THR A 90 -10.48 -8.24 -5.94
C THR A 90 -9.19 -7.86 -5.21
N ASN A 91 -8.79 -8.69 -4.25
CA ASN A 91 -7.52 -8.51 -3.55
C ASN A 91 -6.32 -8.76 -4.48
N LEU A 92 -6.49 -9.62 -5.49
CA LEU A 92 -5.52 -9.78 -6.58
C LEU A 92 -5.23 -8.45 -7.30
N ALA A 93 -6.27 -7.71 -7.67
CA ALA A 93 -6.08 -6.42 -8.34
C ALA A 93 -5.43 -5.37 -7.42
N TYR A 94 -5.72 -5.42 -6.12
CA TYR A 94 -5.02 -4.60 -5.12
C TYR A 94 -3.53 -4.95 -5.07
N PHE A 95 -3.20 -6.24 -4.92
CA PHE A 95 -1.82 -6.70 -4.83
C PHE A 95 -1.02 -6.34 -6.08
N GLN A 96 -1.57 -6.58 -7.27
CA GLN A 96 -0.90 -6.26 -8.54
C GLN A 96 -0.58 -4.76 -8.67
N ARG A 97 -1.47 -3.87 -8.21
CA ARG A 97 -1.20 -2.43 -8.17
C ARG A 97 -0.11 -2.06 -7.17
N LEU A 98 -0.09 -2.71 -6.00
CA LEU A 98 0.92 -2.47 -4.97
C LEU A 98 2.32 -2.94 -5.41
N HIS A 99 2.43 -4.17 -5.90
CA HIS A 99 3.68 -4.73 -6.41
C HIS A 99 4.25 -3.89 -7.55
N TRP A 100 3.40 -3.47 -8.49
CA TRP A 100 3.79 -2.54 -9.54
C TRP A 100 4.26 -1.17 -9.02
N ALA A 101 3.58 -0.61 -8.02
CA ALA A 101 3.99 0.66 -7.44
C ALA A 101 5.38 0.56 -6.78
N SER A 102 5.67 -0.53 -6.07
CA SER A 102 7.01 -0.82 -5.53
C SER A 102 8.07 -0.89 -6.64
N GLN A 103 7.80 -1.62 -7.73
CA GLN A 103 8.72 -1.69 -8.88
C GLN A 103 9.01 -0.31 -9.49
N CYS A 104 8.00 0.55 -9.58
CA CYS A 104 8.17 1.91 -10.12
C CYS A 104 8.94 2.85 -9.19
N LEU A 105 8.86 2.65 -7.88
CA LEU A 105 9.68 3.38 -6.91
C LEU A 105 11.14 2.87 -6.87
N ASN A 106 11.46 1.86 -7.68
CA ASN A 106 12.77 1.22 -7.76
C ASN A 106 13.25 0.66 -6.40
N GLU A 107 12.30 0.30 -5.54
CA GLU A 107 12.52 -0.47 -4.32
C GLU A 107 11.98 -1.87 -4.59
N ALA A 108 12.88 -2.80 -4.87
CA ALA A 108 12.52 -4.21 -4.92
C ALA A 108 12.16 -4.65 -3.49
N ASP A 109 10.89 -4.98 -3.28
CA ASP A 109 10.41 -5.59 -2.05
C ASP A 109 10.40 -7.11 -2.23
N ASP A 110 11.40 -7.78 -1.64
CA ASP A 110 11.56 -9.24 -1.73
C ASP A 110 10.31 -10.00 -1.27
N HIS A 111 9.56 -9.45 -0.31
CA HIS A 111 8.34 -10.08 0.19
C HIS A 111 7.20 -9.97 -0.84
N LEU A 112 7.03 -8.80 -1.46
CA LEU A 112 6.06 -8.66 -2.56
C LEU A 112 6.44 -9.53 -3.75
N GLU A 113 7.72 -9.64 -4.08
CA GLU A 113 8.20 -10.51 -5.17
C GLU A 113 7.93 -11.99 -4.88
N GLY A 114 8.18 -12.46 -3.66
CA GLY A 114 7.86 -13.83 -3.25
C GLY A 114 6.38 -14.17 -3.38
N ILE A 115 5.49 -13.24 -3.00
CA ILE A 115 4.04 -13.40 -3.19
C ILE A 115 3.67 -13.41 -4.68
N ALA A 116 4.28 -12.55 -5.50
CA ALA A 116 4.02 -12.50 -6.94
C ALA A 116 4.38 -13.84 -7.62
N LEU A 117 5.56 -14.38 -7.31
CA LEU A 117 5.98 -15.71 -7.78
C LEU A 117 5.05 -16.83 -7.31
N ALA A 118 4.55 -16.75 -6.08
CA ALA A 118 3.57 -17.71 -5.56
C ALA A 118 2.22 -17.61 -6.30
N LEU A 119 1.76 -16.39 -6.64
CA LEU A 119 0.55 -16.17 -7.44
C LEU A 119 0.68 -16.72 -8.87
N GLU A 120 1.84 -16.58 -9.49
CA GLU A 120 2.13 -17.15 -10.81
C GLU A 120 2.05 -18.68 -10.80
N ARG A 121 2.61 -19.33 -9.77
CA ARG A 121 2.52 -20.79 -9.59
C ARG A 121 1.09 -21.28 -9.42
N LEU A 122 0.19 -20.44 -8.88
CA LEU A 122 -1.24 -20.72 -8.76
C LEU A 122 -2.03 -20.42 -10.05
N GLY A 123 -1.36 -20.05 -11.15
CA GLY A 123 -1.99 -19.72 -12.42
C GLY A 123 -2.78 -18.40 -12.40
N SER A 124 -2.43 -17.48 -11.50
CA SER A 124 -3.08 -16.17 -11.46
C SER A 124 -2.80 -15.41 -12.76
N PRO A 125 -3.79 -14.68 -13.30
CA PRO A 125 -3.58 -13.91 -14.51
C PRO A 125 -2.51 -12.83 -14.31
N GLU A 126 -1.56 -12.71 -15.25
CA GLU A 126 -0.64 -11.58 -15.30
C GLU A 126 -1.43 -10.27 -15.37
N PRO A 127 -0.98 -9.21 -14.69
CA PRO A 127 -1.58 -7.90 -14.86
C PRO A 127 -1.41 -7.46 -16.33
N PRO A 128 -2.41 -6.81 -16.93
CA PRO A 128 -2.31 -6.36 -18.32
C PRO A 128 -1.11 -5.41 -18.50
N ARG A 129 -0.12 -5.82 -19.30
CA ARG A 129 1.13 -5.05 -19.58
C ARG A 129 0.92 -3.61 -20.09
N ARG A 130 -0.27 -3.29 -20.61
CA ARG A 130 -0.65 -1.92 -21.07
C ARG A 130 -1.22 -1.03 -19.98
N ALA A 131 -1.65 -1.58 -18.84
CA ALA A 131 -2.24 -0.81 -17.74
C ALA A 131 -1.19 -0.26 -16.74
N LEU A 132 0.07 -0.60 -16.96
CA LEU A 132 1.19 -0.32 -16.06
C LEU A 132 2.01 0.86 -16.58
N ILE A 133 1.31 1.96 -16.90
CA ILE A 133 1.89 3.28 -17.17
C ILE A 133 2.73 3.64 -15.95
N ARG A 134 4.05 3.81 -16.13
CA ARG A 134 5.02 4.31 -15.11
C ARG A 134 4.30 5.18 -14.09
N LEU A 135 4.68 5.12 -12.81
CA LEU A 135 4.26 6.08 -11.77
C LEU A 135 4.57 7.58 -12.10
N GLN A 136 4.77 7.94 -13.38
CA GLN A 136 4.47 9.25 -13.93
C GLN A 136 2.95 9.42 -14.08
N ILE A 137 2.32 9.86 -12.99
CA ILE A 137 1.34 10.96 -13.00
C ILE A 137 0.32 10.89 -14.16
N GLU A 138 -0.56 9.87 -14.15
CA GLU A 138 -1.89 10.08 -14.72
C GLU A 138 -2.79 10.65 -13.63
N LYS A 139 -3.31 11.86 -13.86
CA LYS A 139 -4.32 12.55 -13.03
C LYS A 139 -5.52 11.66 -12.65
N ALA A 140 -5.74 10.56 -13.37
CA ALA A 140 -6.86 9.64 -13.19
C ALA A 140 -6.65 8.54 -12.12
N LEU A 141 -5.40 8.21 -11.76
CA LEU A 141 -5.11 7.07 -10.86
C LEU A 141 -4.65 7.49 -9.45
N VAL A 142 -4.44 8.79 -9.23
CA VAL A 142 -4.17 9.37 -7.91
C VAL A 142 -5.25 10.43 -7.65
N PRO A 143 -6.35 10.10 -6.94
CA PRO A 143 -7.44 11.04 -6.72
C PRO A 143 -7.03 12.29 -5.90
N TRP A 144 -5.81 12.34 -5.36
CA TRP A 144 -5.30 13.40 -4.49
C TRP A 144 -3.87 13.84 -4.85
N HIS A 145 -3.65 14.28 -6.10
CA HIS A 145 -2.38 14.89 -6.50
C HIS A 145 -2.42 16.42 -6.35
N PRO A 146 -1.43 17.09 -5.72
CA PRO A 146 -1.40 18.54 -5.49
C PRO A 146 -1.25 19.41 -6.76
N LEU A 147 -1.33 18.82 -7.95
CA LEU A 147 -1.39 19.52 -9.24
C LEU A 147 -2.80 19.47 -9.86
N MET A 148 -3.81 19.08 -9.06
CA MET A 148 -5.22 19.26 -9.38
C MET A 148 -5.62 20.73 -9.16
N ARG A 149 -5.13 21.61 -10.04
CA ARG A 149 -5.85 22.83 -10.43
C ARG A 149 -6.51 22.59 -11.79
#